data_AF-A0A167G7D6-F1
#
_entry.id   AF-A0A167G7D6-F1
#
_cell.length_a   1.000
_cell.length_b   1.000
_cell.length_c   1.000
_cell.angle_alpha   90.00
_cell.angle_beta   90.00
_cell.angle_gamma   90.00
#
_symmetry.space_group_name_H-M   'P 1'
#
loop_
_entity.id
_entity.type
_entity.pdbx_description
1 polymer ?
#
loop_
_entity_poly.entity_id
_entity_poly.type
_entity_poly.pdbx_seq_one_letter_code
_entity_poly.pdbx_strand_id
1 'polypeptide(L)'
;MLGNASIVEIEQTDFQAKYPEMKADSEEIVSGLDEESDLATDPVWNKLPGGSDADEDRHEDDAYKSLIDVYRHIVKGCRKNGKPKRARPLHLRPKQPPKSEKENSSQPDGAICRGTKERAACKRHAYRWCNIGVVLEFKRRGRKDVGKMDRTNVEKLNWGMTHVMWDNIERRFVFGVTMEGSTARVWRADRSVVYVSTPFDLHKNRVDVIRMFASFAFASDEALGWDPTFTIKRDKEYKRKTTAVRFKDISYTITRIIADNRARELHGSGCRVFQAVDPNGKVAAIKDVRNKTRTPEGDIWKEVRRAIEAIPAEDRKLPDDRTIEDYFVNVVAHGDVVVNGTTDDTAETDTETWMSARKIDTDRLTSGGNKTITTTARNSEGPNSNSEGPNGGGVVRPKRVEAGTSLTLRGDTRQIRIDHRVHYRTVMENVGEPLHHVSNLQRAFNALCDVVQACKLMCLAGYNHRDLSPGNIIVDDSGRGRLGDLEFAKRYRSEQDGHAERTVSWAWCP
;
A
#
# COMPACT_ATOMS: atom_id res chain seq x y z
N MET A 1 -6.67 10.64 -3.23
CA MET A 1 -6.00 9.76 -2.25
C MET A 1 -6.33 8.29 -2.47
N LEU A 2 -7.57 7.91 -2.80
CA LEU A 2 -7.90 6.57 -3.33
C LEU A 2 -7.58 6.42 -4.82
N GLY A 3 -6.50 7.04 -5.33
CA GLY A 3 -6.23 7.12 -6.78
C GLY A 3 -6.40 5.75 -7.45
N ASN A 4 -7.37 5.61 -8.36
CA ASN A 4 -7.78 4.37 -9.02
C ASN A 4 -7.85 3.10 -8.15
N ALA A 5 -7.94 3.23 -6.83
CA ALA A 5 -7.94 2.14 -5.88
C ALA A 5 -9.21 1.30 -6.07
N SER A 6 -9.06 0.04 -6.46
CA SER A 6 -10.17 -0.91 -6.41
C SER A 6 -10.46 -1.21 -4.95
N ILE A 7 -11.57 -0.66 -4.42
CA ILE A 7 -12.14 -1.11 -3.15
C ILE A 7 -13.09 -2.26 -3.45
N VAL A 8 -12.87 -3.38 -2.77
CA VAL A 8 -13.60 -4.62 -2.97
C VAL A 8 -14.29 -5.00 -1.67
N GLU A 9 -15.63 -5.06 -1.71
CA GLU A 9 -16.44 -5.56 -0.60
C GLU A 9 -16.48 -7.08 -0.62
N ILE A 10 -16.24 -7.69 0.54
CA ILE A 10 -16.33 -9.13 0.76
C ILE A 10 -17.25 -9.40 1.95
N GLU A 11 -17.93 -10.55 1.96
CA GLU A 11 -18.78 -10.92 3.09
C GLU A 11 -17.95 -11.06 4.38
N GLN A 12 -18.50 -10.57 5.50
CA GLN A 12 -17.80 -10.59 6.79
C GLN A 12 -17.46 -12.01 7.24
N THR A 13 -18.34 -12.98 7.00
CA THR A 13 -18.10 -14.41 7.31
C THR A 13 -16.89 -14.96 6.56
N ASP A 14 -16.62 -14.45 5.36
CA ASP A 14 -15.47 -14.85 4.57
C ASP A 14 -14.19 -14.18 5.05
N PHE A 15 -14.25 -13.03 5.72
CA PHE A 15 -13.07 -12.26 6.11
C PHE A 15 -12.10 -13.12 6.95
N GLN A 16 -12.60 -13.84 7.96
CA GLN A 16 -11.74 -14.70 8.80
C GLN A 16 -11.28 -15.98 8.08
N ALA A 17 -12.08 -16.50 7.15
CA ALA A 17 -11.69 -17.64 6.32
C ALA A 17 -10.64 -17.26 5.26
N LYS A 18 -10.66 -16.00 4.80
CA LYS A 18 -9.79 -15.44 3.74
C LYS A 18 -8.41 -14.99 4.24
N TYR A 19 -8.19 -14.93 5.56
CA TYR A 19 -6.87 -14.69 6.17
C TYR A 19 -6.50 -15.86 7.09
N PRO A 20 -6.11 -17.02 6.52
CA PRO A 20 -5.77 -18.22 7.28
C PRO A 20 -4.68 -17.98 8.33
N GLU A 21 -3.77 -17.03 8.08
CA GLU A 21 -2.73 -16.60 9.02
C GLU A 21 -3.30 -15.96 10.29
N MET A 22 -4.45 -15.28 10.18
CA MET A 22 -5.18 -14.78 11.34
C MET A 22 -5.96 -15.89 12.04
N LYS A 23 -6.49 -16.81 11.23
CA LYS A 23 -7.27 -17.96 11.69
C LYS A 23 -6.40 -18.90 12.51
N ALA A 24 -5.27 -19.35 12.00
CA ALA A 24 -4.35 -20.29 12.65
C ALA A 24 -3.83 -19.78 14.02
N ASP A 25 -3.54 -18.48 14.14
CA ASP A 25 -3.06 -17.89 15.39
C ASP A 25 -4.16 -17.71 16.45
N SER A 26 -5.44 -17.76 16.05
CA SER A 26 -6.59 -17.57 16.94
C SER A 26 -7.52 -18.78 17.05
N GLU A 27 -7.41 -19.78 16.17
CA GLU A 27 -8.30 -20.94 16.06
C GLU A 27 -8.25 -21.81 17.32
N GLU A 28 -7.06 -22.14 17.80
CA GLU A 28 -6.91 -22.86 19.09
C GLU A 28 -7.49 -22.04 20.25
N ILE A 29 -7.41 -20.71 20.15
CA ILE A 29 -7.81 -19.77 21.21
C ILE A 29 -9.33 -19.57 21.26
N VAL A 30 -10.01 -19.68 20.12
CA VAL A 30 -11.45 -19.41 19.94
C VAL A 30 -12.25 -20.67 19.58
N SER A 31 -11.62 -21.85 19.59
CA SER A 31 -12.30 -23.12 19.35
C SER A 31 -13.35 -23.36 20.45
N GLY A 32 -14.58 -23.72 20.04
CA GLY A 32 -15.71 -23.89 20.95
C GLY A 32 -16.38 -22.61 21.44
N LEU A 33 -16.05 -21.42 20.90
CA LEU A 33 -16.83 -20.22 21.14
C LEU A 33 -18.17 -20.26 20.38
N ASP A 34 -19.25 -20.09 21.14
CA ASP A 34 -20.61 -19.88 20.67
C ASP A 34 -21.21 -18.60 21.31
N GLU A 35 -22.46 -18.30 20.95
CA GLU A 35 -23.18 -17.12 21.45
C GLU A 35 -23.53 -17.22 22.94
N GLU A 36 -23.54 -18.42 23.52
CA GLU A 36 -23.85 -18.68 24.93
C GLU A 36 -22.61 -18.59 25.83
N SER A 37 -21.42 -18.65 25.23
CA SER A 37 -20.15 -18.56 25.96
C SER A 37 -20.08 -17.35 26.89
N ASP A 38 -19.45 -17.54 28.06
CA ASP A 38 -19.21 -16.47 29.04
C ASP A 38 -18.59 -15.21 28.40
N LEU A 39 -17.76 -15.40 27.37
CA LEU A 39 -17.12 -14.33 26.62
C LEU A 39 -18.11 -13.48 25.80
N ALA A 40 -19.13 -14.10 25.23
CA ALA A 40 -20.15 -13.43 24.41
C ALA A 40 -21.29 -12.84 25.25
N THR A 41 -21.56 -13.40 26.43
CA THR A 41 -22.68 -12.98 27.29
C THR A 41 -22.29 -11.97 28.38
N ASP A 42 -21.00 -11.72 28.61
CA ASP A 42 -20.53 -10.80 29.67
C ASP A 42 -21.13 -9.37 29.55
N PRO A 43 -21.60 -8.75 30.64
CA PRO A 43 -22.15 -7.39 30.62
C PRO A 43 -21.18 -6.29 30.13
N VAL A 44 -19.88 -6.57 30.01
CA VAL A 44 -18.88 -5.62 29.46
C VAL A 44 -19.28 -5.11 28.07
N TRP A 45 -19.99 -5.91 27.28
CA TRP A 45 -20.50 -5.54 25.96
C TRP A 45 -21.54 -4.43 26.01
N ASN A 46 -22.34 -4.35 27.09
CA ASN A 46 -23.46 -3.40 27.19
C ASN A 46 -23.02 -1.93 27.22
N LYS A 47 -21.75 -1.67 27.54
CA LYS A 47 -21.15 -0.33 27.57
C LYS A 47 -20.62 0.13 26.21
N LEU A 48 -20.57 -0.75 25.19
CA LEU A 48 -20.26 -0.34 23.83
C LEU A 48 -21.47 0.38 23.21
N PRO A 49 -21.26 1.30 22.25
CA PRO A 49 -22.36 1.97 21.56
C PRO A 49 -23.43 1.00 21.02
N GLY A 50 -24.70 1.36 21.20
CA GLY A 50 -25.86 0.50 20.90
C GLY A 50 -26.20 -0.55 21.97
N GLY A 51 -25.43 -0.65 23.07
CA GLY A 51 -25.73 -1.49 24.22
C GLY A 51 -26.65 -0.81 25.25
N SER A 52 -27.19 -1.57 26.20
CA SER A 52 -28.14 -1.06 27.21
C SER A 52 -27.56 0.01 28.14
N ASP A 53 -26.24 -0.02 28.36
CA ASP A 53 -25.53 0.82 29.30
C ASP A 53 -24.65 1.86 28.56
N ALA A 54 -24.89 2.03 27.25
CA ALA A 54 -24.13 2.92 26.40
C ALA A 54 -24.54 4.38 26.64
N ASP A 55 -23.57 5.23 26.95
CA ASP A 55 -23.77 6.67 27.02
C ASP A 55 -23.61 7.27 25.62
N GLU A 56 -24.69 7.23 24.84
CA GLU A 56 -24.70 7.66 23.43
C GLU A 56 -24.53 9.18 23.25
N ASP A 57 -24.63 9.97 24.32
CA ASP A 57 -24.53 11.43 24.28
C ASP A 57 -23.09 11.94 24.33
N ARG A 58 -22.13 11.11 24.73
CA ARG A 58 -20.71 11.47 24.81
C ARG A 58 -20.03 11.63 23.45
N HIS A 59 -18.85 12.27 23.45
CA HIS A 59 -17.96 12.29 22.29
C HIS A 59 -17.51 10.86 21.93
N GLU A 60 -17.22 10.59 20.65
CA GLU A 60 -16.84 9.25 20.16
C GLU A 60 -15.67 8.63 20.96
N ASP A 61 -14.61 9.42 21.22
CA ASP A 61 -13.49 9.04 22.10
C ASP A 61 -13.88 8.51 23.47
N ASP A 62 -15.00 8.98 24.03
CA ASP A 62 -15.48 8.59 25.35
C ASP A 62 -16.44 7.39 25.25
N ALA A 63 -17.29 7.37 24.21
CA ALA A 63 -18.24 6.29 23.95
C ALA A 63 -17.53 4.96 23.67
N TYR A 64 -16.41 4.99 22.95
CA TYR A 64 -15.63 3.78 22.64
C TYR A 64 -14.57 3.42 23.70
N LYS A 65 -14.47 4.15 24.83
CA LYS A 65 -13.52 3.78 25.91
C LYS A 65 -13.76 2.37 26.45
N SER A 66 -15.01 1.94 26.51
CA SER A 66 -15.42 0.61 26.96
C SER A 66 -14.83 -0.51 26.10
N LEU A 67 -14.41 -0.23 24.86
CA LEU A 67 -13.72 -1.20 24.00
C LEU A 67 -12.42 -1.71 24.64
N ILE A 68 -11.76 -0.92 25.49
CA ILE A 68 -10.61 -1.38 26.27
C ILE A 68 -11.00 -2.54 27.20
N ASP A 69 -12.16 -2.46 27.84
CA ASP A 69 -12.61 -3.47 28.79
C ASP A 69 -13.05 -4.74 28.05
N VAL A 70 -13.75 -4.58 26.93
CA VAL A 70 -14.09 -5.69 26.01
C VAL A 70 -12.82 -6.40 25.52
N TYR A 71 -11.83 -5.64 25.04
CA TYR A 71 -10.56 -6.21 24.57
C TYR A 71 -9.80 -6.95 25.68
N ARG A 72 -9.75 -6.39 26.90
CA ARG A 72 -9.14 -7.09 28.06
C ARG A 72 -9.90 -8.35 28.42
N HIS A 73 -11.23 -8.32 28.37
CA HIS A 73 -12.08 -9.46 28.65
C HIS A 73 -11.80 -10.59 27.65
N ILE A 74 -11.75 -10.27 26.36
CA ILE A 74 -11.36 -11.20 25.28
C ILE A 74 -9.98 -11.79 25.54
N VAL A 75 -8.96 -10.95 25.72
CA VAL A 75 -7.57 -11.39 25.96
C VAL A 75 -7.48 -12.29 27.20
N LYS A 76 -8.22 -11.99 28.27
CA LYS A 76 -8.26 -12.80 29.48
C LYS A 76 -8.93 -14.16 29.23
N GLY A 77 -10.05 -14.19 28.51
CA GLY A 77 -10.73 -15.44 28.15
C GLY A 77 -9.85 -16.33 27.28
N CYS A 78 -9.26 -15.77 26.23
CA CYS A 78 -8.32 -16.43 25.34
C CYS A 78 -7.14 -17.09 26.07
N ARG A 79 -6.59 -16.44 27.10
CA ARG A 79 -5.46 -16.97 27.88
C ARG A 79 -5.82 -18.15 28.78
N LYS A 80 -7.09 -18.32 29.14
CA LYS A 80 -7.53 -19.48 29.92
C LYS A 80 -7.54 -20.76 29.08
N ASN A 81 -7.69 -20.62 27.75
CA ASN A 81 -7.90 -21.73 26.82
C ASN A 81 -6.61 -22.20 26.11
N GLY A 82 -5.43 -21.62 26.38
CA GLY A 82 -4.17 -22.01 25.73
C GLY A 82 -2.91 -21.36 26.32
N LYS A 83 -1.70 -21.77 25.87
CA LYS A 83 -0.41 -21.18 26.31
C LYS A 83 -0.35 -19.69 25.90
N PRO A 84 0.10 -18.76 26.76
CA PRO A 84 0.00 -17.33 26.45
C PRO A 84 1.10 -16.88 25.46
N LYS A 85 0.74 -16.74 24.18
CA LYS A 85 1.35 -15.71 23.32
C LYS A 85 1.03 -14.35 23.95
N ARG A 86 2.00 -13.42 24.01
CA ARG A 86 1.76 -12.10 24.61
C ARG A 86 0.82 -11.29 23.72
N ALA A 87 -0.38 -11.01 24.21
CA ALA A 87 -1.34 -10.15 23.54
C ALA A 87 -0.75 -8.76 23.24
N ARG A 88 -1.01 -8.26 22.04
CA ARG A 88 -0.66 -6.92 21.60
C ARG A 88 -1.43 -5.85 22.40
N PRO A 89 -0.85 -4.68 22.64
CA PRO A 89 -1.57 -3.59 23.28
C PRO A 89 -2.60 -2.95 22.32
N LEU A 90 -3.82 -2.77 22.82
CA LEU A 90 -4.81 -1.86 22.26
C LEU A 90 -4.62 -0.46 22.86
N HIS A 91 -4.42 0.54 22.01
CA HIS A 91 -4.35 1.93 22.40
C HIS A 91 -5.55 2.67 21.84
N LEU A 92 -6.40 3.17 22.74
CA LEU A 92 -7.38 4.21 22.40
C LEU A 92 -6.84 5.53 22.96
N ARG A 93 -7.08 6.64 22.27
CA ARG A 93 -6.89 8.05 22.67
C ARG A 93 -6.07 8.84 21.64
N PRO A 94 -6.76 9.59 20.76
CA PRO A 94 -6.15 10.37 19.69
C PRO A 94 -5.60 11.74 20.09
N LYS A 95 -5.70 12.20 21.35
CA LYS A 95 -5.37 13.60 21.76
C LYS A 95 -3.98 14.13 21.36
N GLN A 96 -3.06 13.27 20.92
CA GLN A 96 -1.80 13.66 20.29
C GLN A 96 -1.48 12.71 19.13
N PRO A 97 -0.99 13.20 17.99
CA PRO A 97 -0.59 12.34 16.88
C PRO A 97 0.50 11.36 17.32
N PRO A 98 0.47 10.10 16.85
CA PRO A 98 1.55 9.16 17.10
C PRO A 98 2.86 9.72 16.54
N LYS A 99 3.99 9.40 17.20
CA LYS A 99 5.30 9.78 16.65
C LYS A 99 5.51 9.09 15.30
N SER A 100 5.95 9.87 14.32
CA SER A 100 6.16 9.47 12.94
C SER A 100 7.58 9.86 12.53
N GLU A 101 8.21 9.11 11.63
CA GLU A 101 9.45 9.53 10.97
C GLU A 101 9.14 10.51 9.83
N LYS A 102 7.95 10.39 9.23
CA LYS A 102 7.42 11.33 8.23
C LYS A 102 6.51 12.38 8.86
N GLU A 103 6.45 13.57 8.28
CA GLU A 103 5.51 14.61 8.76
C GLU A 103 4.07 14.10 8.71
N ASN A 104 3.39 14.16 9.85
CA ASN A 104 2.00 13.74 9.98
C ASN A 104 1.32 14.41 11.16
N SER A 105 0.13 14.97 10.94
CA SER A 105 -0.73 15.55 11.96
C SER A 105 -1.89 14.63 12.35
N SER A 106 -2.07 13.51 11.65
CA SER A 106 -3.21 12.62 11.81
C SER A 106 -3.15 11.80 13.08
N GLN A 107 -4.35 11.51 13.58
CA GLN A 107 -4.60 11.00 14.91
C GLN A 107 -5.68 9.92 14.77
N PRO A 108 -5.30 8.64 14.61
CA PRO A 108 -6.28 7.57 14.61
C PRO A 108 -6.91 7.43 16.00
N ASP A 109 -8.21 7.18 16.05
CA ASP A 109 -8.98 7.11 17.30
C ASP A 109 -8.51 5.96 18.20
N GLY A 110 -7.99 4.89 17.58
CA GLY A 110 -7.19 3.87 18.25
C GLY A 110 -6.29 3.07 17.32
N ALA A 111 -5.50 2.17 17.89
CA ALA A 111 -4.78 1.14 17.15
C ALA A 111 -4.36 -0.03 18.04
N ILE A 112 -4.12 -1.17 17.37
CA ILE A 112 -3.43 -2.32 17.95
C ILE A 112 -1.99 -2.28 17.46
N CYS A 113 -1.02 -2.30 18.39
CA CYS A 113 0.38 -2.05 18.08
C CYS A 113 1.31 -3.26 18.29
N ARG A 114 2.45 -3.28 17.60
CA ARG A 114 3.62 -4.13 17.90
C ARG A 114 4.17 -3.76 19.27
N GLY A 115 4.25 -4.76 20.15
CA GLY A 115 4.78 -4.59 21.49
C GLY A 115 4.49 -5.80 22.37
N THR A 116 5.44 -6.11 23.27
CA THR A 116 5.40 -7.31 24.13
C THR A 116 5.00 -7.01 25.57
N LYS A 117 4.48 -5.81 25.86
CA LYS A 117 3.93 -5.45 27.16
C LYS A 117 2.44 -5.16 26.96
N GLU A 118 1.59 -6.05 27.47
CA GLU A 118 0.14 -5.82 27.53
C GLU A 118 -0.11 -4.50 28.26
N ARG A 119 -0.52 -3.50 27.49
CA ARG A 119 -0.81 -2.16 27.97
C ARG A 119 -1.99 -1.64 27.19
N ALA A 120 -3.19 -2.12 27.53
CA ALA A 120 -4.41 -1.42 27.19
C ALA A 120 -4.45 -0.11 28.00
N ALA A 121 -3.77 0.92 27.49
CA ALA A 121 -3.46 2.14 28.23
C ALA A 121 -3.30 3.32 27.27
N CYS A 122 -3.70 4.49 27.76
CA CYS A 122 -3.66 5.72 27.00
C CYS A 122 -2.43 6.55 27.40
N LYS A 123 -1.22 6.14 26.97
CA LYS A 123 0.05 6.76 27.40
C LYS A 123 0.84 7.36 26.23
N ARG A 124 1.24 8.63 26.42
CA ARG A 124 1.92 9.57 25.49
C ARG A 124 3.19 9.09 24.76
N HIS A 125 3.83 8.01 25.21
CA HIS A 125 5.15 7.58 24.71
C HIS A 125 5.18 6.15 24.14
N ALA A 126 4.02 5.48 24.07
CA ALA A 126 3.92 4.09 23.61
C ALA A 126 3.51 3.95 22.12
N TYR A 127 3.19 5.06 21.45
CA TYR A 127 2.45 5.08 20.18
C TYR A 127 3.29 5.70 19.05
N ARG A 128 3.80 4.84 18.16
CA ARG A 128 4.57 5.22 16.95
C ARG A 128 3.88 4.62 15.72
N TRP A 129 3.83 5.35 14.61
CA TRP A 129 3.21 4.87 13.36
C TRP A 129 3.84 3.56 12.87
N CYS A 130 5.16 3.45 12.91
CA CYS A 130 5.87 2.21 12.58
C CYS A 130 5.54 0.97 13.45
N ASN A 131 4.82 1.15 14.57
CA ASN A 131 4.35 0.04 15.40
C ASN A 131 2.86 -0.26 15.22
N ILE A 132 2.08 0.54 14.48
CA ILE A 132 0.65 0.29 14.30
C ILE A 132 0.46 -0.90 13.35
N GLY A 133 -0.19 -1.97 13.83
CA GLY A 133 -0.57 -3.13 13.02
C GLY A 133 -2.02 -3.07 12.52
N VAL A 134 -2.91 -2.49 13.34
CA VAL A 134 -4.32 -2.28 13.00
C VAL A 134 -4.72 -0.85 13.35
N VAL A 135 -5.22 -0.08 12.38
CA VAL A 135 -5.75 1.27 12.58
C VAL A 135 -7.22 1.19 13.01
N LEU A 136 -7.65 1.94 14.01
CA LEU A 136 -9.06 2.01 14.43
C LEU A 136 -9.56 3.45 14.27
N GLU A 137 -10.72 3.60 13.62
CA GLU A 137 -11.42 4.88 13.48
C GLU A 137 -12.87 4.72 13.92
N PHE A 138 -13.36 5.71 14.66
CA PHE A 138 -14.66 5.69 15.30
C PHE A 138 -15.48 6.90 14.87
N LYS A 139 -16.77 6.67 14.60
CA LYS A 139 -17.76 7.75 14.53
C LYS A 139 -18.98 7.43 15.37
N ARG A 140 -19.68 8.47 15.81
CA ARG A 140 -21.05 8.31 16.28
C ARG A 140 -21.95 7.96 15.10
N ARG A 141 -23.02 7.19 15.35
CA ARG A 141 -24.03 6.91 14.33
C ARG A 141 -24.69 8.22 13.88
N GLY A 142 -24.45 8.63 12.63
CA GLY A 142 -25.13 9.78 12.05
C GLY A 142 -26.62 9.48 11.82
N ARG A 143 -27.52 10.42 12.12
CA ARG A 143 -28.97 10.26 11.88
C ARG A 143 -29.34 10.16 10.38
N LYS A 144 -28.41 10.35 9.44
CA LYS A 144 -28.72 10.57 8.00
C LYS A 144 -28.48 9.38 7.08
N ASP A 145 -27.68 8.38 7.47
CA ASP A 145 -27.24 7.33 6.55
C ASP A 145 -27.42 5.93 7.16
N VAL A 146 -28.67 5.47 7.22
CA VAL A 146 -28.98 4.10 7.66
C VAL A 146 -28.42 3.11 6.61
N GLY A 147 -27.36 2.39 6.96
CA GLY A 147 -26.78 1.32 6.14
C GLY A 147 -25.45 1.65 5.43
N LYS A 148 -24.91 2.86 5.61
CA LYS A 148 -23.58 3.24 5.11
C LYS A 148 -22.71 3.78 6.24
N MET A 149 -21.40 3.59 6.11
CA MET A 149 -20.41 4.17 7.02
C MET A 149 -20.14 5.63 6.62
N ASP A 150 -19.97 6.51 7.60
CA ASP A 150 -19.67 7.92 7.43
C ASP A 150 -18.39 8.09 6.60
N ARG A 151 -18.50 8.91 5.56
CA ARG A 151 -17.43 9.19 4.60
C ARG A 151 -16.16 9.67 5.29
N THR A 152 -16.30 10.51 6.32
CA THR A 152 -15.18 11.06 7.08
C THR A 152 -14.41 9.95 7.80
N ASN A 153 -15.12 8.94 8.31
CA ASN A 153 -14.52 7.80 9.00
C ASN A 153 -13.67 6.95 8.04
N VAL A 154 -14.22 6.67 6.85
CA VAL A 154 -13.52 5.94 5.79
C VAL A 154 -12.30 6.72 5.28
N GLU A 155 -12.43 8.04 5.06
CA GLU A 155 -11.33 8.90 4.64
C GLU A 155 -10.20 8.95 5.67
N LYS A 156 -10.54 9.09 6.96
CA LYS A 156 -9.58 9.01 8.06
C LYS A 156 -8.86 7.67 8.12
N LEU A 157 -9.59 6.56 8.04
CA LEU A 157 -9.01 5.21 8.10
C LEU A 157 -8.05 4.99 6.95
N ASN A 158 -8.49 5.33 5.73
CA ASN A 158 -7.69 5.17 4.53
C ASN A 158 -6.41 6.01 4.61
N TRP A 159 -6.49 7.23 5.13
CA TRP A 159 -5.31 8.05 5.39
C TRP A 159 -4.39 7.40 6.43
N GLY A 160 -4.93 6.88 7.54
CA GLY A 160 -4.17 6.16 8.54
C GLY A 160 -3.45 4.94 7.98
N MET A 161 -4.14 4.09 7.21
CA MET A 161 -3.54 2.93 6.53
C MET A 161 -2.45 3.33 5.54
N THR A 162 -2.70 4.37 4.73
CA THR A 162 -1.70 4.96 3.82
C THR A 162 -0.46 5.39 4.58
N HIS A 163 -0.64 6.09 5.70
CA HIS A 163 0.47 6.59 6.49
C HIS A 163 1.26 5.46 7.16
N VAL A 164 0.60 4.40 7.65
CA VAL A 164 1.30 3.20 8.14
C VAL A 164 2.18 2.60 7.04
N MET A 165 1.62 2.43 5.83
CA MET A 165 2.31 1.85 4.69
C MET A 165 3.45 2.75 4.18
N TRP A 166 3.40 4.06 4.42
CA TRP A 166 4.44 5.01 4.01
C TRP A 166 5.53 5.21 5.07
N ASP A 167 5.17 5.40 6.34
CA ASP A 167 6.12 5.61 7.44
C ASP A 167 6.98 4.36 7.70
N ASN A 168 6.41 3.17 7.52
CA ASN A 168 7.10 1.93 7.83
C ASN A 168 7.64 1.23 6.57
N ILE A 169 8.96 1.14 6.46
CA ILE A 169 9.66 0.40 5.39
C ILE A 169 9.41 -1.12 5.44
N GLU A 170 9.05 -1.66 6.61
CA GLU A 170 8.89 -3.08 6.88
C GLU A 170 7.47 -3.60 6.52
N ARG A 171 6.67 -2.85 5.75
CA ARG A 171 5.23 -3.12 5.55
C ARG A 171 4.89 -3.80 4.23
N ARG A 172 4.20 -4.93 4.32
CA ARG A 172 3.61 -5.68 3.19
C ARG A 172 2.14 -5.31 2.96
N PHE A 173 1.37 -5.22 4.04
CA PHE A 173 -0.04 -4.82 4.08
C PHE A 173 -0.38 -4.24 5.46
N VAL A 174 -1.60 -3.70 5.61
CA VAL A 174 -2.10 -3.12 6.87
C VAL A 174 -3.58 -3.41 7.05
N PHE A 175 -4.00 -3.55 8.30
CA PHE A 175 -5.42 -3.69 8.66
C PHE A 175 -6.00 -2.40 9.22
N GLY A 176 -7.31 -2.25 9.05
CA GLY A 176 -8.12 -1.19 9.61
C GLY A 176 -9.43 -1.73 10.18
N VAL A 177 -10.00 -1.04 11.16
CA VAL A 177 -11.38 -1.26 11.61
C VAL A 177 -12.04 0.10 11.72
N THR A 178 -13.23 0.20 11.15
CA THR A 178 -14.11 1.34 11.37
C THR A 178 -15.26 0.90 12.25
N MET A 179 -15.68 1.75 13.19
CA MET A 179 -16.89 1.54 14.00
C MET A 179 -17.78 2.78 14.01
N GLU A 180 -19.09 2.59 13.85
CA GLU A 180 -20.11 3.65 13.84
C GLU A 180 -21.35 3.24 14.61
N GLY A 181 -21.50 3.80 15.81
CA GLY A 181 -22.41 3.21 16.80
C GLY A 181 -22.08 1.73 16.99
N SER A 182 -23.08 0.86 16.85
CA SER A 182 -22.91 -0.60 16.92
C SER A 182 -22.42 -1.24 15.62
N THR A 183 -22.30 -0.51 14.51
CA THR A 183 -21.90 -1.09 13.22
C THR A 183 -20.39 -1.05 13.06
N ALA A 184 -19.77 -2.14 12.61
CA ALA A 184 -18.34 -2.22 12.35
C ALA A 184 -18.06 -2.76 10.94
N ARG A 185 -16.86 -2.44 10.42
CA ARG A 185 -16.28 -3.03 9.21
C ARG A 185 -14.79 -3.27 9.42
N VAL A 186 -14.28 -4.35 8.85
CA VAL A 186 -12.84 -4.66 8.84
C VAL A 186 -12.28 -4.40 7.46
N TRP A 187 -11.08 -3.82 7.44
CA TRP A 187 -10.37 -3.41 6.23
C TRP A 187 -9.01 -4.07 6.18
N ARG A 188 -8.56 -4.42 4.98
CA ARG A 188 -7.17 -4.78 4.69
C ARG A 188 -6.74 -4.05 3.44
N ALA A 189 -5.60 -3.38 3.50
CA ALA A 189 -5.01 -2.72 2.36
C ALA A 189 -3.63 -3.29 2.07
N ASP A 190 -3.39 -3.63 0.81
CA ASP A 190 -2.06 -3.90 0.26
C ASP A 190 -1.76 -2.94 -0.90
N ARG A 191 -0.67 -3.21 -1.62
CA ARG A 191 -0.20 -2.36 -2.73
C ARG A 191 -0.99 -2.52 -4.03
N SER A 192 -1.92 -3.46 -4.08
CA SER A 192 -2.77 -3.77 -5.24
C SER A 192 -4.22 -3.34 -4.99
N VAL A 193 -4.77 -3.63 -3.81
CA VAL A 193 -6.22 -3.58 -3.55
C VAL A 193 -6.55 -3.26 -2.08
N VAL A 194 -7.73 -2.67 -1.86
CA VAL A 194 -8.30 -2.48 -0.51
C VAL A 194 -9.53 -3.37 -0.38
N TYR A 195 -9.48 -4.27 0.58
CA TYR A 195 -10.57 -5.15 0.95
C TYR A 195 -11.33 -4.58 2.14
N VAL A 196 -12.65 -4.69 2.09
CA VAL A 196 -13.53 -4.28 3.19
C VAL A 196 -14.63 -5.30 3.40
N SER A 197 -14.95 -5.62 4.66
CA SER A 197 -16.07 -6.51 4.98
C SER A 197 -17.42 -5.84 4.71
N THR A 198 -18.46 -6.66 4.52
CA THR A 198 -19.84 -6.22 4.75
C THR A 198 -19.99 -5.71 6.19
N PRO A 199 -20.91 -4.76 6.44
CA PRO A 199 -21.09 -4.20 7.78
C PRO A 199 -21.73 -5.24 8.70
N PHE A 200 -21.23 -5.32 9.94
CA PHE A 200 -21.75 -6.23 10.97
C PHE A 200 -22.00 -5.48 12.27
N ASP A 201 -22.86 -6.01 13.14
CA ASP A 201 -23.26 -5.35 14.38
C ASP A 201 -22.49 -5.93 15.58
N LEU A 202 -21.90 -5.06 16.40
CA LEU A 202 -21.07 -5.43 17.55
C LEU A 202 -21.82 -6.29 18.58
N HIS A 203 -23.14 -6.16 18.69
CA HIS A 203 -23.96 -6.90 19.65
C HIS A 203 -24.60 -8.14 19.05
N LYS A 204 -24.97 -8.10 17.76
CA LYS A 204 -25.53 -9.29 17.08
C LYS A 204 -24.46 -10.28 16.66
N ASN A 205 -23.23 -9.82 16.44
CA ASN A 205 -22.12 -10.63 15.94
C ASN A 205 -20.99 -10.73 16.98
N ARG A 206 -21.31 -10.84 18.28
CA ARG A 206 -20.31 -10.82 19.37
C ARG A 206 -19.22 -11.89 19.19
N VAL A 207 -19.59 -13.09 18.76
CA VAL A 207 -18.63 -14.18 18.53
C VAL A 207 -17.63 -13.78 17.43
N ASP A 208 -18.09 -13.16 16.35
CA ASP A 208 -17.21 -12.72 15.27
C ASP A 208 -16.31 -11.55 15.70
N VAL A 209 -16.82 -10.65 16.53
CA VAL A 209 -16.05 -9.55 17.13
C VAL A 209 -14.96 -10.11 18.06
N ILE A 210 -15.28 -11.12 18.87
CA ILE A 210 -14.34 -11.82 19.74
C ILE A 210 -13.23 -12.44 18.90
N ARG A 211 -13.59 -13.20 17.86
CA ARG A 211 -12.63 -13.81 16.93
C ARG A 211 -11.72 -12.75 16.30
N MET A 212 -12.29 -11.68 15.75
CA MET A 212 -11.52 -10.58 15.15
C MET A 212 -10.49 -9.96 16.11
N PHE A 213 -10.92 -9.56 17.32
CA PHE A 213 -10.00 -8.94 18.27
C PHE A 213 -8.99 -9.93 18.85
N ALA A 214 -9.36 -11.20 19.02
CA ALA A 214 -8.43 -12.25 19.40
C ALA A 214 -7.36 -12.45 18.31
N SER A 215 -7.74 -12.55 17.04
CA SER A 215 -6.79 -12.63 15.92
C SER A 215 -5.81 -11.45 15.94
N PHE A 216 -6.30 -10.22 16.03
CA PHE A 216 -5.40 -9.05 16.10
C PHE A 216 -4.55 -9.01 17.38
N ALA A 217 -5.05 -9.51 18.51
CA ALA A 217 -4.31 -9.53 19.76
C ALA A 217 -3.13 -10.51 19.73
N PHE A 218 -3.31 -11.68 19.12
CA PHE A 218 -2.35 -12.78 19.21
C PHE A 218 -1.59 -13.08 17.91
N ALA A 219 -1.96 -12.43 16.80
CA ALA A 219 -1.27 -12.56 15.51
C ALA A 219 0.23 -12.26 15.62
N SER A 220 1.01 -13.05 14.89
CA SER A 220 2.43 -12.79 14.60
C SER A 220 2.67 -11.43 13.93
N ASP A 221 3.91 -10.94 13.91
CA ASP A 221 4.23 -9.69 13.21
C ASP A 221 4.00 -9.88 11.70
N GLU A 222 4.32 -11.06 11.18
CA GLU A 222 4.15 -11.46 9.80
C GLU A 222 2.67 -11.44 9.39
N ALA A 223 1.77 -12.00 10.24
CA ALA A 223 0.32 -12.02 10.00
C ALA A 223 -0.34 -10.63 10.07
N LEU A 224 0.31 -9.65 10.69
CA LEU A 224 -0.11 -8.24 10.67
C LEU A 224 0.66 -7.40 9.64
N GLY A 225 1.33 -8.05 8.69
CA GLY A 225 1.92 -7.40 7.52
C GLY A 225 3.28 -6.79 7.75
N TRP A 226 4.00 -7.14 8.82
CA TRP A 226 5.45 -6.91 8.88
C TRP A 226 6.17 -7.90 7.95
N ASP A 227 7.22 -7.42 7.28
CA ASP A 227 8.13 -8.26 6.50
C ASP A 227 9.21 -8.87 7.43
N PRO A 228 9.26 -10.20 7.61
CA PRO A 228 10.23 -10.85 8.49
C PRO A 228 11.67 -10.83 7.96
N THR A 229 11.87 -10.41 6.71
CA THR A 229 13.22 -10.17 6.18
C THR A 229 13.85 -8.92 6.77
N PHE A 230 13.06 -8.00 7.34
CA PHE A 230 13.58 -6.85 8.08
C PHE A 230 13.83 -7.19 9.55
N THR A 231 14.91 -6.65 10.10
CA THR A 231 15.28 -6.81 11.51
C THR A 231 15.79 -5.51 12.09
N ILE A 232 15.44 -5.22 13.33
CA ILE A 232 15.98 -4.07 14.05
C ILE A 232 17.25 -4.50 14.77
N LYS A 233 18.42 -4.05 14.28
CA LYS A 233 19.68 -4.15 15.01
C LYS A 233 19.73 -3.06 16.07
N ARG A 234 19.85 -3.46 17.34
CA ARG A 234 20.17 -2.53 18.43
C ARG A 234 21.67 -2.47 18.56
N ASP A 235 22.24 -1.34 18.19
CA ASP A 235 23.60 -1.05 18.54
C ASP A 235 23.67 -0.75 20.06
N LYS A 236 24.29 -1.66 20.82
CA LYS A 236 24.43 -1.53 22.28
C LYS A 236 25.39 -0.39 22.66
N GLU A 237 26.33 -0.05 21.79
CA GLU A 237 27.37 0.94 22.03
C GLU A 237 26.86 2.35 21.70
N TYR A 238 26.10 2.49 20.61
CA TYR A 238 25.63 3.80 20.13
C TYR A 238 24.15 4.12 20.39
N LYS A 239 23.40 3.21 21.05
CA LYS A 239 21.93 3.32 21.26
C LYS A 239 21.13 3.55 19.97
N ARG A 240 21.72 3.33 18.80
CA ARG A 240 21.04 3.47 17.50
C ARG A 240 20.27 2.20 17.18
N LYS A 241 19.04 2.38 16.70
CA LYS A 241 18.27 1.32 16.07
C LYS A 241 18.56 1.41 14.58
N THR A 242 19.31 0.46 14.06
CA THR A 242 19.58 0.37 12.63
C THR A 242 18.74 -0.76 12.07
N THR A 243 18.04 -0.51 10.96
CA THR A 243 17.27 -1.56 10.32
C THR A 243 18.18 -2.32 9.36
N ALA A 244 18.12 -3.65 9.40
CA ALA A 244 18.78 -4.50 8.43
C ALA A 244 17.72 -5.29 7.66
N VAL A 245 18.00 -5.55 6.39
CA VAL A 245 17.16 -6.38 5.51
C VAL A 245 17.96 -7.61 5.08
N ARG A 246 17.35 -8.79 5.17
CA ARG A 246 17.92 -10.05 4.68
C ARG A 246 17.46 -10.29 3.25
N PHE A 247 18.40 -10.65 2.38
CA PHE A 247 18.09 -11.04 1.01
C PHE A 247 19.18 -11.96 0.45
N LYS A 248 18.78 -13.10 -0.16
CA LYS A 248 19.70 -14.13 -0.68
C LYS A 248 20.80 -14.49 0.34
N ASP A 249 20.39 -14.78 1.58
CA ASP A 249 21.25 -15.14 2.72
C ASP A 249 22.21 -14.05 3.23
N ILE A 250 22.19 -12.85 2.64
CA ILE A 250 22.99 -11.71 3.07
C ILE A 250 22.14 -10.76 3.91
N SER A 251 22.67 -10.30 5.05
CA SER A 251 22.03 -9.28 5.89
C SER A 251 22.65 -7.92 5.63
N TYR A 252 21.92 -7.07 4.92
CA TYR A 252 22.33 -5.71 4.59
C TYR A 252 21.85 -4.73 5.65
N THR A 253 22.75 -3.95 6.22
CA THR A 253 22.44 -2.93 7.23
C THR A 253 22.11 -1.62 6.51
N ILE A 254 20.87 -1.15 6.63
CA ILE A 254 20.38 0.06 5.95
C ILE A 254 21.00 1.29 6.62
N THR A 255 21.63 2.15 5.82
CA THR A 255 22.30 3.37 6.31
C THR A 255 21.50 4.63 6.00
N ARG A 256 20.81 4.69 4.85
CA ARG A 256 19.92 5.80 4.48
C ARG A 256 18.90 5.41 3.42
N ILE A 257 17.80 6.14 3.35
CA ILE A 257 16.85 6.08 2.24
C ILE A 257 17.39 6.95 1.09
N ILE A 258 17.39 6.40 -0.13
CA ILE A 258 17.77 7.10 -1.36
C ILE A 258 16.51 7.64 -2.05
N ALA A 259 15.44 6.83 -2.13
CA ALA A 259 14.17 7.23 -2.74
C ALA A 259 12.98 6.53 -2.05
N ASP A 260 11.91 7.27 -1.76
CA ASP A 260 10.68 6.71 -1.14
C ASP A 260 9.37 7.38 -1.60
N ASN A 261 9.41 8.30 -2.56
CA ASN A 261 8.22 9.05 -3.01
C ASN A 261 7.10 8.12 -3.53
N ARG A 262 7.47 7.05 -4.27
CA ARG A 262 6.53 6.05 -4.80
C ARG A 262 5.90 5.17 -3.71
N ALA A 263 6.35 5.27 -2.45
CA ALA A 263 5.78 4.56 -1.32
C ALA A 263 4.65 5.31 -0.60
N ARG A 264 4.43 6.59 -0.94
CA ARG A 264 3.43 7.47 -0.31
C ARG A 264 1.98 7.09 -0.63
N GLU A 265 1.73 6.57 -1.82
CA GLU A 265 0.40 6.11 -2.22
C GLU A 265 0.11 4.73 -1.63
N LEU A 266 -1.13 4.48 -1.24
CA LEU A 266 -1.54 3.17 -0.71
C LEU A 266 -1.40 2.09 -1.79
N HIS A 267 -1.87 2.40 -3.01
CA HIS A 267 -1.74 1.55 -4.19
C HIS A 267 -0.54 1.96 -5.02
N GLY A 268 0.06 1.00 -5.72
CA GLY A 268 1.19 1.24 -6.61
C GLY A 268 2.34 0.31 -6.30
N SER A 269 3.51 0.58 -6.86
CA SER A 269 4.66 -0.31 -6.65
C SER A 269 5.26 -0.21 -5.24
N GLY A 270 4.91 0.82 -4.47
CA GLY A 270 5.47 1.02 -3.13
C GLY A 270 7.00 1.15 -3.14
N CYS A 271 7.60 1.49 -4.30
CA CYS A 271 9.03 1.39 -4.52
C CYS A 271 9.82 2.23 -3.52
N ARG A 272 10.79 1.59 -2.86
CA ARG A 272 11.79 2.24 -2.01
C ARG A 272 13.17 1.84 -2.47
N VAL A 273 14.10 2.79 -2.46
CA VAL A 273 15.52 2.52 -2.69
C VAL A 273 16.28 3.00 -1.47
N PHE A 274 17.15 2.16 -0.92
CA PHE A 274 17.94 2.51 0.25
C PHE A 274 19.40 2.09 0.06
N GLN A 275 20.30 2.90 0.61
CA GLN A 275 21.71 2.52 0.75
C GLN A 275 21.82 1.56 1.93
N ALA A 276 22.56 0.48 1.73
CA ALA A 276 22.86 -0.49 2.75
C ALA A 276 24.30 -0.98 2.64
N VAL A 277 24.78 -1.63 3.70
CA VAL A 277 26.13 -2.18 3.78
C VAL A 277 26.04 -3.66 4.11
N ASP A 278 26.73 -4.49 3.35
CA ASP A 278 26.82 -5.93 3.59
C ASP A 278 27.71 -6.27 4.80
N PRO A 279 27.81 -7.54 5.23
CA PRO A 279 28.68 -7.93 6.35
C PRO A 279 30.18 -7.66 6.14
N ASN A 280 30.63 -7.49 4.88
CA ASN A 280 32.02 -7.23 4.51
C ASN A 280 32.34 -5.73 4.44
N GLY A 281 31.37 -4.85 4.71
CA GLY A 281 31.53 -3.40 4.60
C GLY A 281 31.31 -2.85 3.18
N LYS A 282 30.87 -3.66 2.22
CA LYS A 282 30.58 -3.21 0.86
C LYS A 282 29.25 -2.47 0.82
N VAL A 283 29.27 -1.26 0.27
CA VAL A 283 28.08 -0.43 0.07
C VAL A 283 27.29 -0.93 -1.14
N ALA A 284 25.97 -0.98 -1.01
CA ALA A 284 25.03 -1.33 -2.06
C ALA A 284 23.75 -0.48 -1.98
N ALA A 285 23.07 -0.32 -3.11
CA ALA A 285 21.70 0.19 -3.15
C ALA A 285 20.74 -1.00 -3.27
N ILE A 286 19.69 -0.99 -2.46
CA ILE A 286 18.64 -2.02 -2.49
C ILE A 286 17.35 -1.35 -2.92
N LYS A 287 16.79 -1.82 -4.04
CA LYS A 287 15.47 -1.45 -4.55
C LYS A 287 14.47 -2.50 -4.09
N ASP A 288 13.47 -2.07 -3.32
CA ASP A 288 12.41 -2.88 -2.75
C ASP A 288 11.07 -2.45 -3.35
N VAL A 289 10.37 -3.35 -4.03
CA VAL A 289 9.25 -2.98 -4.92
C VAL A 289 8.17 -4.05 -5.00
N ARG A 290 6.92 -3.64 -5.26
CA ARG A 290 5.77 -4.49 -5.61
C ARG A 290 5.50 -4.40 -7.11
N ASN A 291 6.07 -5.30 -7.89
CA ASN A 291 5.98 -5.28 -9.36
C ASN A 291 4.76 -6.04 -9.85
N LYS A 292 4.14 -5.57 -10.93
CA LYS A 292 3.22 -6.43 -11.71
C LYS A 292 4.05 -7.57 -12.30
N THR A 293 3.44 -8.73 -12.53
CA THR A 293 4.10 -9.89 -13.13
C THR A 293 4.76 -9.52 -14.46
N ARG A 294 6.09 -9.43 -14.48
CA ARG A 294 6.94 -8.98 -15.60
C ARG A 294 8.30 -9.66 -15.50
N THR A 295 9.04 -9.68 -16.62
CA THR A 295 10.45 -10.07 -16.60
C THR A 295 11.20 -9.19 -15.60
N PRO A 296 11.92 -9.76 -14.64
CA PRO A 296 12.58 -8.95 -13.63
C PRO A 296 13.72 -8.10 -14.19
N GLU A 297 13.91 -6.91 -13.62
CA GLU A 297 14.95 -5.95 -14.06
C GLU A 297 16.35 -6.58 -14.12
N GLY A 298 16.68 -7.43 -13.15
CA GLY A 298 17.97 -8.10 -13.10
C GLY A 298 18.19 -9.11 -14.24
N ASP A 299 17.13 -9.75 -14.73
CA ASP A 299 17.23 -10.65 -15.89
C ASP A 299 17.31 -9.85 -17.20
N ILE A 300 16.55 -8.76 -17.31
CA ILE A 300 16.66 -7.83 -18.44
C ILE A 300 18.09 -7.28 -18.53
N TRP A 301 18.68 -6.89 -17.40
CA TRP A 301 20.07 -6.45 -17.36
C TRP A 301 21.04 -7.51 -17.89
N LYS A 302 20.92 -8.77 -17.45
CA LYS A 302 21.77 -9.88 -17.96
C LYS A 302 21.62 -10.06 -19.46
N GLU A 303 20.40 -9.97 -19.99
CA GLU A 303 20.15 -10.08 -21.43
C GLU A 303 20.78 -8.94 -22.22
N VAL A 304 20.54 -7.70 -21.79
CA VAL A 304 21.11 -6.49 -22.42
C VAL A 304 22.63 -6.57 -22.39
N ARG A 305 23.21 -6.90 -21.23
CA ARG A 305 24.67 -7.03 -21.06
C ARG A 305 25.26 -8.07 -22.02
N ARG A 306 24.70 -9.28 -22.07
CA ARG A 306 25.16 -10.34 -22.99
C ARG A 306 25.07 -9.90 -24.45
N ALA A 307 24.00 -9.20 -24.81
CA ALA A 307 23.83 -8.68 -26.16
C ALA A 307 24.89 -7.61 -26.50
N ILE A 308 25.27 -6.76 -25.54
CA ILE A 308 26.36 -5.78 -25.72
C ILE A 308 27.73 -6.49 -25.81
N GLU A 309 27.98 -7.50 -24.97
CA GLU A 309 29.22 -8.27 -24.98
C GLU A 309 29.44 -9.04 -26.29
N ALA A 310 28.35 -9.40 -26.99
CA ALA A 310 28.40 -10.06 -28.30
C ALA A 310 28.75 -9.11 -29.47
N ILE A 311 28.69 -7.80 -29.27
CA ILE A 311 29.10 -6.81 -30.29
C ILE A 311 30.64 -6.87 -30.44
N PRO A 312 31.22 -6.81 -31.65
CA PRO A 312 32.67 -6.69 -31.82
C PRO A 312 33.25 -5.50 -31.03
N ALA A 313 34.45 -5.63 -30.47
CA ALA A 313 35.01 -4.62 -29.57
C ALA A 313 35.23 -3.27 -30.28
N GLU A 314 35.63 -3.32 -31.55
CA GLU A 314 35.78 -2.19 -32.47
C GLU A 314 34.49 -1.40 -32.69
N ASP A 315 33.34 -2.06 -32.61
CA ASP A 315 32.03 -1.45 -32.82
C ASP A 315 31.46 -0.84 -31.53
N ARG A 316 31.84 -1.37 -30.36
CA ARG A 316 31.41 -0.83 -29.06
C ARG A 316 31.99 0.56 -28.78
N LYS A 317 33.17 0.86 -29.33
CA LYS A 317 33.89 2.15 -29.19
C LYS A 317 33.98 2.61 -27.74
N LEU A 318 34.33 1.69 -26.84
CA LEU A 318 34.58 2.01 -25.43
C LEU A 318 35.98 2.64 -25.29
N PRO A 319 36.16 3.62 -24.39
CA PRO A 319 37.49 4.06 -23.97
C PRO A 319 38.29 2.90 -23.36
N ASP A 320 39.61 2.90 -23.56
CA ASP A 320 40.50 1.80 -23.11
C ASP A 320 40.47 1.56 -21.59
N ASP A 321 40.13 2.59 -20.80
CA ASP A 321 40.05 2.55 -19.35
C ASP A 321 38.63 2.26 -18.80
N ARG A 322 37.69 1.88 -19.67
CA ARG A 322 36.27 1.70 -19.32
C ARG A 322 35.72 0.35 -19.74
N THR A 323 34.81 -0.20 -18.94
CA THR A 323 34.04 -1.39 -19.28
C THR A 323 32.56 -1.09 -19.43
N ILE A 324 31.76 -2.06 -19.90
CA ILE A 324 30.30 -1.91 -20.05
C ILE A 324 29.68 -1.56 -18.69
N GLU A 325 30.15 -2.19 -17.62
CA GLU A 325 29.73 -1.99 -16.24
C GLU A 325 29.94 -0.57 -15.73
N ASP A 326 30.75 0.26 -16.39
CA ASP A 326 30.94 1.65 -16.01
C ASP A 326 29.80 2.58 -16.46
N TYR A 327 28.98 2.12 -17.40
CA TYR A 327 27.88 2.90 -18.01
C TYR A 327 26.50 2.54 -17.48
N PHE A 328 26.37 1.44 -16.72
CA PHE A 328 25.11 0.94 -16.18
C PHE A 328 25.15 0.82 -14.66
N VAL A 329 23.96 0.75 -14.06
CA VAL A 329 23.81 0.33 -12.67
C VAL A 329 23.89 -1.19 -12.59
N ASN A 330 24.90 -1.71 -11.91
CA ASN A 330 25.17 -3.14 -11.87
C ASN A 330 24.29 -3.84 -10.83
N VAL A 331 23.43 -4.74 -11.31
CA VAL A 331 22.62 -5.64 -10.46
C VAL A 331 23.44 -6.86 -10.07
N VAL A 332 23.67 -7.06 -8.78
CA VAL A 332 24.45 -8.19 -8.24
C VAL A 332 23.60 -9.31 -7.67
N ALA A 333 22.40 -8.99 -7.19
CA ALA A 333 21.45 -9.99 -6.71
C ALA A 333 20.04 -9.47 -6.94
N HIS A 334 19.12 -10.36 -7.30
CA HIS A 334 17.73 -9.99 -7.49
C HIS A 334 16.82 -11.21 -7.37
N GLY A 335 15.52 -10.98 -7.22
CA GLY A 335 14.52 -12.04 -7.11
C GLY A 335 13.35 -11.67 -6.21
N ASP A 336 12.37 -12.57 -6.21
CA ASP A 336 11.18 -12.47 -5.39
C ASP A 336 11.55 -12.59 -3.90
N VAL A 337 10.82 -11.86 -3.06
CA VAL A 337 10.93 -11.96 -1.62
C VAL A 337 10.08 -13.14 -1.15
N VAL A 338 10.67 -13.99 -0.31
CA VAL A 338 10.01 -15.19 0.22
C VAL A 338 9.71 -14.96 1.70
N VAL A 339 8.46 -15.16 2.09
CA VAL A 339 7.96 -15.07 3.47
C VAL A 339 7.38 -16.43 3.85
N ASN A 340 7.86 -17.01 4.95
CA ASN A 340 7.40 -18.32 5.44
C ASN A 340 7.48 -19.47 4.42
N GLY A 341 8.41 -19.39 3.47
CA GLY A 341 8.60 -20.41 2.44
C GLY A 341 7.83 -20.19 1.14
N THR A 342 6.96 -19.16 1.08
CA THR A 342 6.21 -18.82 -0.13
C THR A 342 6.59 -17.43 -0.66
N THR A 343 6.46 -17.22 -1.96
CA THR A 343 6.62 -15.91 -2.60
C THR A 343 5.63 -14.90 -2.00
N ASP A 344 6.13 -13.74 -1.56
CA ASP A 344 5.28 -12.65 -1.07
C ASP A 344 4.64 -11.93 -2.27
N ASP A 345 3.38 -12.22 -2.54
CA ASP A 345 2.60 -11.55 -3.57
C ASP A 345 1.21 -11.16 -3.06
N THR A 346 0.49 -10.36 -3.84
CA THR A 346 -0.91 -9.99 -3.55
C THR A 346 -1.91 -10.94 -4.22
N ALA A 347 -1.45 -11.97 -4.92
CA ALA A 347 -2.29 -12.93 -5.62
C ALA A 347 -2.67 -14.12 -4.72
N GLU A 348 -1.88 -14.48 -3.71
CA GLU A 348 -2.23 -15.49 -2.71
C GLU A 348 -3.55 -15.17 -1.98
N THR A 349 -3.94 -13.90 -1.95
CA THR A 349 -5.26 -13.55 -1.45
C THR A 349 -6.40 -14.02 -2.35
N ASP A 350 -6.19 -14.34 -3.63
CA ASP A 350 -7.19 -14.63 -4.67
C ASP A 350 -7.58 -16.12 -4.76
N THR A 351 -8.35 -16.62 -3.79
CA THR A 351 -8.98 -17.96 -3.83
C THR A 351 -10.25 -17.97 -4.72
N GLU A 352 -10.85 -19.14 -4.97
CA GLU A 352 -12.17 -19.23 -5.65
C GLU A 352 -13.30 -18.42 -4.94
N THR A 353 -13.06 -18.02 -3.68
CA THR A 353 -13.96 -17.27 -2.79
C THR A 353 -14.15 -15.79 -3.17
N TRP A 354 -13.45 -15.29 -4.18
CA TRP A 354 -13.55 -13.89 -4.65
C TRP A 354 -14.66 -13.66 -5.66
N MET A 355 -15.28 -14.73 -6.16
CA MET A 355 -16.42 -14.66 -7.08
C MET A 355 -17.67 -14.00 -6.48
N SER A 356 -17.77 -13.91 -5.14
CA SER A 356 -18.86 -13.22 -4.44
C SER A 356 -18.58 -11.72 -4.20
N ALA A 357 -17.35 -11.26 -4.46
CA ALA A 357 -16.92 -9.91 -4.12
C ALA A 357 -17.55 -8.85 -5.02
N ARG A 358 -17.94 -7.72 -4.43
CA ARG A 358 -18.61 -6.62 -5.15
C ARG A 358 -17.70 -5.40 -5.19
N LYS A 359 -17.57 -4.79 -6.37
CA LYS A 359 -16.85 -3.53 -6.49
C LYS A 359 -17.67 -2.47 -5.79
N ILE A 360 -17.10 -1.82 -4.78
CA ILE A 360 -17.73 -0.63 -4.23
C ILE A 360 -17.35 0.52 -5.16
N ASP A 361 -18.36 1.12 -5.78
CA ASP A 361 -18.15 2.38 -6.47
C ASP A 361 -17.72 3.44 -5.46
N THR A 362 -16.52 3.97 -5.61
CA THR A 362 -15.99 5.05 -4.77
C THR A 362 -16.90 6.28 -4.82
N ASP A 363 -17.65 6.48 -5.91
CA ASP A 363 -18.65 7.55 -6.01
C ASP A 363 -19.87 7.27 -5.13
N ARG A 364 -20.22 6.00 -4.84
CA ARG A 364 -21.33 5.65 -3.93
C ARG A 364 -21.00 5.79 -2.44
N LEU A 365 -19.70 5.82 -2.10
CA LEU A 365 -19.18 6.20 -0.78
C LEU A 365 -18.97 7.73 -0.66
N THR A 366 -18.92 8.46 -1.79
CA THR A 366 -18.57 9.90 -1.82
C THR A 366 -19.65 10.85 -2.35
N SER A 367 -20.76 10.36 -2.92
CA SER A 367 -21.81 11.22 -3.51
C SER A 367 -22.79 11.80 -2.48
N GLY A 368 -22.42 12.95 -1.93
CA GLY A 368 -23.34 14.05 -1.61
C GLY A 368 -23.10 15.16 -2.62
N GLY A 369 -24.13 15.55 -3.37
CA GLY A 369 -24.01 16.26 -4.63
C GLY A 369 -23.09 17.49 -4.63
N ASN A 370 -22.17 17.52 -5.59
CA ASN A 370 -21.68 18.75 -6.18
C ASN A 370 -21.90 18.64 -7.68
N LYS A 371 -22.80 19.47 -8.21
CA LYS A 371 -22.86 19.77 -9.65
C LYS A 371 -21.48 20.31 -10.03
N THR A 372 -20.79 19.59 -10.91
CA THR A 372 -19.57 20.08 -11.55
C THR A 372 -19.89 21.41 -12.24
N ILE A 373 -19.38 22.51 -11.68
CA ILE A 373 -19.21 23.76 -12.41
C ILE A 373 -18.01 23.52 -13.31
N THR A 374 -18.26 23.28 -14.59
CA THR A 374 -17.24 23.26 -15.62
C THR A 374 -16.76 24.69 -15.84
N THR A 375 -15.68 25.10 -15.18
CA THR A 375 -14.91 26.28 -15.61
C THR A 375 -14.08 25.88 -16.84
N THR A 376 -14.65 26.12 -18.01
CA THR A 376 -13.89 26.13 -19.27
C THR A 376 -13.03 27.40 -19.29
N ALA A 377 -11.73 27.23 -19.07
CA ALA A 377 -10.74 28.26 -19.35
C ALA A 377 -10.68 28.48 -20.86
N ARG A 378 -11.07 29.69 -21.28
CA ARG A 378 -10.89 30.22 -22.62
C ARG A 378 -9.40 30.34 -22.90
N ASN A 379 -8.96 29.91 -24.09
CA ASN A 379 -7.89 30.60 -24.80
C ASN A 379 -8.35 30.88 -26.23
N SER A 380 -8.10 32.13 -26.60
CA SER A 380 -8.45 32.87 -27.79
C SER A 380 -7.66 32.45 -29.03
N GLU A 381 -8.31 32.51 -30.19
CA GLU A 381 -7.85 33.19 -31.42
C GLU A 381 -9.03 33.25 -32.42
N GLY A 382 -9.37 34.46 -32.92
CA GLY A 382 -10.52 34.74 -33.82
C GLY A 382 -10.12 34.72 -35.31
N PRO A 383 -10.74 35.52 -36.22
CA PRO A 383 -12.08 36.12 -36.27
C PRO A 383 -12.83 35.81 -37.61
N ASN A 384 -13.99 36.44 -37.80
CA ASN A 384 -14.84 36.56 -39.02
C ASN A 384 -15.83 35.42 -39.31
N SER A 385 -17.08 35.64 -39.75
CA SER A 385 -17.92 36.83 -40.02
C SER A 385 -19.28 36.31 -40.53
N ASN A 386 -20.41 36.93 -40.12
CA ASN A 386 -21.74 37.04 -40.80
C ASN A 386 -22.43 35.75 -41.33
N SER A 387 -23.73 35.48 -41.23
CA SER A 387 -24.95 36.31 -41.33
C SER A 387 -26.21 35.43 -41.09
N GLU A 388 -27.23 36.02 -40.44
CA GLU A 388 -28.69 35.96 -40.70
C GLU A 388 -29.50 34.64 -40.79
N GLY A 389 -30.73 34.66 -40.21
CA GLY A 389 -31.68 33.53 -39.97
C GLY A 389 -32.60 33.14 -41.14
N PRO A 390 -33.93 32.86 -40.98
CA PRO A 390 -34.77 32.68 -39.78
C PRO A 390 -35.81 31.50 -39.83
N ASN A 391 -36.52 31.32 -38.71
CA ASN A 391 -37.91 30.82 -38.50
C ASN A 391 -38.35 29.35 -38.75
N GLY A 392 -39.04 28.80 -37.74
CA GLY A 392 -39.94 27.63 -37.83
C GLY A 392 -40.48 27.18 -36.46
N GLY A 393 -41.74 27.49 -36.15
CA GLY A 393 -42.32 27.43 -34.80
C GLY A 393 -42.59 26.05 -34.16
N GLY A 394 -42.94 26.07 -32.88
CA GLY A 394 -43.50 24.91 -32.17
C GLY A 394 -43.37 24.97 -30.63
N VAL A 395 -44.27 25.69 -29.95
CA VAL A 395 -44.43 25.61 -28.49
C VAL A 395 -45.16 24.32 -28.14
N VAL A 396 -44.49 23.38 -27.46
CA VAL A 396 -45.14 22.28 -26.74
C VAL A 396 -44.51 22.16 -25.35
N ARG A 397 -45.31 22.40 -24.31
CA ARG A 397 -44.95 22.13 -22.91
C ARG A 397 -45.08 20.62 -22.65
N PRO A 398 -44.08 19.92 -22.08
CA PRO A 398 -44.29 18.57 -21.59
C PRO A 398 -44.85 18.57 -20.17
N LYS A 399 -45.81 17.67 -19.99
CA LYS A 399 -46.60 17.39 -18.79
C LYS A 399 -45.75 16.75 -17.67
N ARG A 400 -46.18 17.02 -16.44
CA ARG A 400 -45.86 16.25 -15.22
C ARG A 400 -46.30 14.80 -15.43
N VAL A 401 -45.36 13.87 -15.38
CA VAL A 401 -45.63 12.43 -15.31
C VAL A 401 -45.04 11.92 -14.01
N GLU A 402 -45.92 11.35 -13.18
CA GLU A 402 -45.58 10.62 -11.96
C GLU A 402 -44.70 9.42 -12.32
N ALA A 403 -43.49 9.35 -11.75
CA ALA A 403 -42.60 8.20 -11.91
C ALA A 403 -42.76 7.29 -10.69
N GLY A 404 -43.80 6.46 -10.72
CA GLY A 404 -43.75 5.15 -10.09
C GLY A 404 -43.27 4.15 -11.12
N THR A 405 -42.00 3.73 -11.05
CA THR A 405 -41.56 2.50 -11.71
C THR A 405 -40.34 1.93 -10.99
N SER A 406 -40.55 0.72 -10.49
CA SER A 406 -39.56 -0.29 -10.11
C SER A 406 -38.32 -0.25 -11.01
N LEU A 407 -37.18 0.14 -10.43
CA LEU A 407 -35.87 -0.04 -11.06
C LEU A 407 -35.28 -1.35 -10.53
N THR A 408 -35.45 -2.39 -11.35
CA THR A 408 -34.78 -3.67 -11.21
C THR A 408 -33.27 -3.43 -11.04
N LEU A 409 -32.72 -3.95 -9.93
CA LEU A 409 -31.29 -4.06 -9.67
C LEU A 409 -30.66 -4.95 -10.75
N ARG A 410 -30.25 -4.36 -11.88
CA ARG A 410 -29.25 -5.01 -12.75
C ARG A 410 -27.90 -4.81 -12.07
N GLY A 411 -27.46 -5.83 -11.33
CA GLY A 411 -26.08 -5.93 -10.89
C GLY A 411 -25.18 -5.98 -12.13
N ASP A 412 -24.41 -4.93 -12.36
CA ASP A 412 -23.37 -4.93 -13.37
C ASP A 412 -22.23 -5.81 -12.82
N THR A 413 -22.28 -7.12 -13.13
CA THR A 413 -21.23 -8.11 -12.83
C THR A 413 -19.99 -7.85 -13.70
N ARG A 414 -19.40 -6.66 -13.61
CA ARG A 414 -18.06 -6.42 -14.15
C ARG A 414 -17.08 -7.10 -13.21
N GLN A 415 -16.51 -8.21 -13.67
CA GLN A 415 -15.41 -8.91 -13.01
C GLN A 415 -14.34 -7.87 -12.63
N ILE A 416 -14.03 -7.77 -11.33
CA ILE A 416 -13.04 -6.82 -10.83
C ILE A 416 -11.67 -7.35 -11.25
N ARG A 417 -11.01 -6.67 -12.18
CA ARG A 417 -9.61 -6.96 -12.50
C ARG A 417 -8.73 -6.30 -11.44
N ILE A 418 -8.15 -7.12 -10.57
CA ILE A 418 -7.11 -6.71 -9.64
C ILE A 418 -5.78 -6.98 -10.32
N ASP A 419 -4.98 -5.92 -10.48
CA ASP A 419 -3.61 -6.06 -10.98
C ASP A 419 -2.70 -6.48 -9.82
N HIS A 420 -2.57 -7.79 -9.63
CA HIS A 420 -1.74 -8.35 -8.58
C HIS A 420 -0.26 -8.00 -8.74
N ARG A 421 0.44 -7.95 -7.61
CA ARG A 421 1.85 -7.55 -7.54
C ARG A 421 2.66 -8.56 -6.73
N VAL A 422 3.87 -8.83 -7.21
CA VAL A 422 4.87 -9.65 -6.54
C VAL A 422 5.89 -8.75 -5.85
N HIS A 423 6.25 -9.10 -4.61
CA HIS A 423 7.32 -8.44 -3.88
C HIS A 423 8.68 -8.87 -4.40
N TYR A 424 9.43 -7.88 -4.86
CA TYR A 424 10.68 -8.08 -5.55
C TYR A 424 11.76 -7.18 -4.97
N ARG A 425 12.99 -7.70 -4.90
CA ARG A 425 14.14 -6.95 -4.40
C ARG A 425 15.33 -7.06 -5.35
N THR A 426 16.00 -5.94 -5.58
CA THR A 426 17.22 -5.82 -6.39
C THR A 426 18.33 -5.21 -5.55
N VAL A 427 19.52 -5.82 -5.57
CA VAL A 427 20.74 -5.30 -4.95
C VAL A 427 21.68 -4.82 -6.05
N MET A 428 22.16 -3.59 -5.91
CA MET A 428 22.97 -2.89 -6.90
C MET A 428 24.25 -2.35 -6.26
N GLU A 429 25.39 -2.41 -6.96
CA GLU A 429 26.67 -1.95 -6.40
C GLU A 429 26.83 -0.43 -6.45
N ASN A 430 26.32 0.19 -7.50
CA ASN A 430 26.59 1.60 -7.78
C ASN A 430 25.60 2.49 -7.04
N VAL A 431 25.99 2.90 -5.83
CA VAL A 431 25.24 3.91 -5.07
C VAL A 431 25.64 5.30 -5.54
N GLY A 432 24.65 6.14 -5.77
CA GLY A 432 24.84 7.53 -6.18
C GLY A 432 23.60 8.36 -5.94
N GLU A 433 23.59 9.57 -6.51
CA GLU A 433 22.43 10.45 -6.51
C GLU A 433 21.79 10.52 -7.91
N PRO A 434 20.45 10.63 -8.01
CA PRO A 434 19.80 10.88 -9.29
C PRO A 434 20.29 12.17 -9.94
N LEU A 435 20.38 12.19 -11.28
CA LEU A 435 20.88 13.35 -12.03
C LEU A 435 20.18 14.67 -11.67
N HIS A 436 18.87 14.65 -11.42
CA HIS A 436 18.11 15.85 -11.06
C HIS A 436 18.41 16.42 -9.65
N HIS A 437 19.21 15.73 -8.84
CA HIS A 437 19.75 16.24 -7.59
C HIS A 437 21.17 16.82 -7.73
N VAL A 438 21.83 16.56 -8.86
CA VAL A 438 23.18 17.06 -9.13
C VAL A 438 23.13 18.55 -9.44
N SER A 439 23.66 19.37 -8.53
CA SER A 439 23.69 20.84 -8.68
C SER A 439 24.87 21.34 -9.52
N ASN A 440 25.91 20.52 -9.71
CA ASN A 440 27.10 20.89 -10.49
C ASN A 440 26.88 20.55 -11.97
N LEU A 441 26.86 21.59 -12.81
CA LEU A 441 26.57 21.46 -14.24
C LEU A 441 27.60 20.60 -14.99
N GLN A 442 28.89 20.73 -14.67
CA GLN A 442 29.94 19.93 -15.31
C GLN A 442 29.76 18.44 -15.00
N ARG A 443 29.47 18.09 -13.74
CA ARG A 443 29.19 16.70 -13.33
C ARG A 443 27.95 16.17 -14.06
N ALA A 444 26.90 16.98 -14.15
CA ALA A 444 25.68 16.60 -14.86
C ALA A 444 25.94 16.32 -16.36
N PHE A 445 26.69 17.19 -17.05
CA PHE A 445 27.03 16.96 -18.46
C PHE A 445 27.91 15.73 -18.67
N ASN A 446 28.91 15.51 -17.81
CA ASN A 446 29.73 14.30 -17.88
C ASN A 446 28.88 13.03 -17.73
N ALA A 447 27.95 13.03 -16.76
CA ALA A 447 27.04 11.92 -16.57
C ALA A 447 26.10 11.70 -17.76
N LEU A 448 25.62 12.77 -18.40
CA LEU A 448 24.83 12.68 -19.63
C LEU A 448 25.65 12.08 -20.79
N CYS A 449 26.93 12.44 -20.92
CA CYS A 449 27.81 11.83 -21.92
C CYS A 449 27.97 10.31 -21.71
N ASP A 450 28.16 9.87 -20.46
CA ASP A 450 28.22 8.44 -20.13
C ASP A 450 26.89 7.74 -20.47
N VAL A 451 25.74 8.34 -20.14
CA VAL A 451 24.42 7.75 -20.44
C VAL A 451 24.14 7.70 -21.95
N VAL A 452 24.57 8.69 -22.72
CA VAL A 452 24.50 8.63 -24.19
C VAL A 452 25.29 7.44 -24.71
N GLN A 453 26.46 7.15 -24.14
CA GLN A 453 27.22 5.94 -24.48
C GLN A 453 26.46 4.66 -24.09
N ALA A 454 25.86 4.61 -22.90
CA ALA A 454 25.01 3.50 -22.47
C ALA A 454 23.87 3.23 -23.47
N CYS A 455 23.15 4.28 -23.88
CA CYS A 455 22.08 4.17 -24.87
C CYS A 455 22.58 3.70 -26.23
N LYS A 456 23.75 4.17 -26.70
CA LYS A 456 24.36 3.68 -27.95
C LYS A 456 24.65 2.18 -27.89
N LEU A 457 25.23 1.71 -26.78
CA LEU A 457 25.49 0.28 -26.57
C LEU A 457 24.19 -0.53 -26.60
N MET A 458 23.14 -0.06 -25.91
CA MET A 458 21.82 -0.71 -25.97
C MET A 458 21.27 -0.75 -27.40
N CYS A 459 21.35 0.35 -28.14
CA CYS A 459 20.87 0.42 -29.52
C CYS A 459 21.63 -0.54 -30.45
N LEU A 460 22.97 -0.62 -30.34
CA LEU A 460 23.77 -1.58 -31.09
C LEU A 460 23.43 -3.03 -30.73
N ALA A 461 23.10 -3.29 -29.46
CA ALA A 461 22.61 -4.57 -28.98
C ALA A 461 21.14 -4.86 -29.38
N GLY A 462 20.47 -3.93 -30.08
CA GLY A 462 19.09 -4.06 -30.53
C GLY A 462 18.03 -3.76 -29.46
N TYR A 463 18.38 -3.13 -28.35
CA TYR A 463 17.49 -2.76 -27.25
C TYR A 463 17.19 -1.25 -27.21
N ASN A 464 16.00 -0.91 -26.70
CA ASN A 464 15.60 0.44 -26.31
C ASN A 464 15.19 0.44 -24.83
N HIS A 465 15.62 1.44 -24.07
CA HIS A 465 15.31 1.62 -22.64
C HIS A 465 13.81 1.87 -22.36
N ARG A 466 13.17 2.71 -23.20
CA ARG A 466 11.74 3.12 -23.13
C ARG A 466 11.26 3.90 -21.90
N ASP A 467 12.04 3.96 -20.81
CA ASP A 467 11.73 4.82 -19.65
C ASP A 467 12.90 5.71 -19.23
N LEU A 468 13.53 6.43 -20.17
CA LEU A 468 14.67 7.28 -19.86
C LEU A 468 14.20 8.57 -19.15
N SER A 469 14.74 8.86 -17.97
CA SER A 469 14.45 10.08 -17.23
C SER A 469 15.64 10.50 -16.36
N PRO A 470 15.72 11.78 -15.91
CA PRO A 470 16.74 12.20 -14.94
C PRO A 470 16.70 11.46 -13.59
N GLY A 471 15.63 10.72 -13.31
CA GLY A 471 15.52 9.85 -12.13
C GLY A 471 16.23 8.51 -12.30
N ASN A 472 16.41 8.06 -13.54
CA ASN A 472 16.97 6.75 -13.90
C ASN A 472 18.46 6.86 -14.29
N ILE A 473 19.03 8.06 -14.18
CA ILE A 473 20.45 8.34 -14.34
C ILE A 473 21.04 8.55 -12.96
N ILE A 474 21.93 7.63 -12.54
CA ILE A 474 22.60 7.69 -11.26
C ILE A 474 24.00 8.26 -11.47
N VAL A 475 24.35 9.31 -10.73
CA VAL A 475 25.70 9.87 -10.71
C VAL A 475 26.39 9.33 -9.47
N ASP A 476 27.44 8.52 -9.69
CA ASP A 476 28.21 7.92 -8.60
C ASP A 476 29.22 8.92 -7.98
N ASP A 477 29.86 8.51 -6.89
CA ASP A 477 30.83 9.35 -6.17
C ASP A 477 32.08 9.66 -7.01
N SER A 478 32.39 8.85 -8.03
CA SER A 478 33.45 9.14 -9.00
C SER A 478 33.04 10.15 -10.07
N GLY A 479 31.77 10.59 -10.06
CA GLY A 479 31.22 11.55 -11.02
C GLY A 479 30.79 10.93 -12.35
N ARG A 480 30.69 9.59 -12.42
CA ARG A 480 30.27 8.87 -13.62
C ARG A 480 28.75 8.76 -13.69
N GLY A 481 28.21 8.89 -14.89
CA GLY A 481 26.79 8.66 -15.16
C GLY A 481 26.51 7.19 -15.43
N ARG A 482 25.50 6.65 -14.76
CA ARG A 482 25.10 5.25 -14.88
C ARG A 482 23.62 5.15 -15.20
N LEU A 483 23.29 4.42 -16.26
CA LEU A 483 21.92 4.14 -16.65
C LEU A 483 21.36 2.98 -15.82
N GLY A 484 20.25 3.21 -15.12
CA GLY A 484 19.50 2.19 -14.39
C GLY A 484 18.04 2.13 -14.80
N ASP A 485 17.24 1.34 -14.09
CA ASP A 485 15.80 1.15 -14.33
C ASP A 485 15.46 0.53 -15.70
N LEU A 486 16.11 -0.60 -15.99
CA LEU A 486 15.95 -1.35 -17.23
C LEU A 486 14.64 -2.16 -17.29
N GLU A 487 13.72 -1.99 -16.33
CA GLU A 487 12.50 -2.79 -16.21
C GLU A 487 11.58 -2.69 -17.45
N PHE A 488 11.72 -1.61 -18.22
CA PHE A 488 11.00 -1.40 -19.47
C PHE A 488 11.82 -1.66 -20.73
N ALA A 489 13.09 -2.06 -20.64
CA ALA A 489 13.90 -2.25 -21.83
C ALA A 489 13.36 -3.39 -22.71
N LYS A 490 13.32 -3.17 -24.03
CA LYS A 490 12.85 -4.17 -25.01
C LYS A 490 13.66 -4.15 -26.29
N ARG A 491 13.67 -5.27 -27.01
CA ARG A 491 14.26 -5.36 -28.35
C ARG A 491 13.44 -4.56 -29.37
N TYR A 492 14.11 -3.93 -30.32
CA TYR A 492 13.49 -3.12 -31.39
C TYR A 492 12.83 -3.97 -32.49
N ARG A 493 13.12 -5.28 -32.59
CA ARG A 493 12.55 -6.18 -33.60
C ARG A 493 12.07 -7.48 -32.97
N SER A 494 10.80 -7.54 -32.57
CA SER A 494 10.03 -8.77 -32.64
C SER A 494 8.95 -8.55 -33.70
N GLU A 495 8.94 -9.36 -34.76
CA GLU A 495 7.89 -9.36 -35.80
C GLU A 495 6.53 -9.86 -35.28
N GLN A 496 6.37 -9.99 -33.96
CA GLN A 496 5.14 -10.34 -33.28
C GLN A 496 4.88 -9.26 -32.22
N ASP A 497 3.75 -8.59 -32.38
CA ASP A 497 2.98 -7.80 -31.40
C ASP A 497 2.78 -6.33 -31.76
N GLY A 498 1.63 -6.08 -32.42
CA GLY A 498 0.99 -4.78 -32.41
C GLY A 498 0.70 -4.33 -30.97
N HIS A 499 1.10 -3.11 -30.64
CA HIS A 499 1.04 -2.54 -29.29
C HIS A 499 -0.38 -2.27 -28.78
N ALA A 500 -0.60 -2.49 -27.47
CA ALA A 500 -1.79 -2.04 -26.74
C ALA A 500 -1.51 -1.21 -25.46
N GLU A 501 -0.25 -0.93 -25.06
CA GLU A 501 0.01 -0.10 -23.86
C GLU A 501 1.09 0.98 -24.08
N ARG A 502 0.70 2.26 -23.88
CA ARG A 502 1.60 3.43 -23.82
C ARG A 502 2.40 3.39 -22.52
N THR A 503 3.73 3.45 -22.62
CA THR A 503 4.68 3.44 -21.49
C THR A 503 5.75 4.52 -21.67
N VAL A 504 5.31 5.79 -21.67
CA VAL A 504 6.22 6.95 -21.64
C VAL A 504 5.67 7.95 -20.62
N SER A 505 6.54 8.57 -19.81
CA SER A 505 6.17 9.73 -18.99
C SER A 505 5.64 10.84 -19.90
N TRP A 506 4.49 11.44 -19.55
CA TRP A 506 3.76 12.40 -20.39
C TRP A 506 4.60 13.58 -20.89
N ALA A 507 5.69 13.92 -20.19
CA ALA A 507 6.58 15.02 -20.56
C ALA A 507 7.64 14.67 -21.63
N TRP A 508 7.79 13.39 -22.00
CA TRP A 508 8.88 12.90 -22.85
C TRP A 508 8.39 11.97 -23.99
N CYS A 509 7.10 11.99 -24.30
CA CYS A 509 6.58 11.33 -25.49
C CYS A 509 6.89 12.22 -26.71
N PRO A 510 7.61 11.72 -27.73
CA PRO A 510 7.79 12.46 -28.98
C PRO A 510 6.46 12.70 -29.70
#